data_AF-E9J9B4-F1
#
_entry.id   AF-E9J9B4-F1
#
_cell.length_a   1.000
_cell.length_b   1.000
_cell.length_c   1.000
_cell.angle_alpha   90.00
_cell.angle_beta   90.00
_cell.angle_gamma   90.00
#
_symmetry.space_group_name_H-M   'P 1'
#
loop_
_entity.id
_entity.type
_entity.pdbx_description
1 polymer ?
#
loop_
_entity_poly.entity_id
_entity_poly.type
_entity_poly.pdbx_seq_one_letter_code
_entity_poly.pdbx_strand_id
1 'polypeptide(L)'
;VFDKIRSEFPSTLKKIFPVKGDVGLPELGLQPKDRDMLLQNVNIVFHSAATVRFDEPLKIAVNLNVIGTDRILDLCRRMTNLTSVIHVSTAYSNVDRREIEELIYT
;
A
#
# COMPACT_ATOMS: atom_id res chain seq x y z
N VAL A 1 -10.80 -4.19 -19.17
CA VAL A 1 -11.39 -4.13 -17.81
C VAL A 1 -11.90 -2.73 -17.49
N PHE A 2 -11.07 -1.68 -17.55
CA PHE A 2 -11.50 -0.32 -17.18
C PHE A 2 -12.39 0.41 -18.20
N ASP A 3 -12.45 -0.03 -19.46
CA ASP A 3 -13.28 0.61 -20.50
C ASP A 3 -14.77 0.57 -20.17
N LYS A 4 -15.23 -0.56 -19.58
CA LYS A 4 -16.62 -0.71 -19.15
C LYS A 4 -17.00 0.30 -18.06
N ILE A 5 -16.09 0.56 -17.11
CA ILE A 5 -16.31 1.57 -16.06
C ILE A 5 -16.37 2.97 -16.68
N ARG A 6 -15.49 3.26 -17.64
CA ARG A 6 -15.48 4.55 -18.34
C ARG A 6 -16.76 4.78 -19.15
N SER A 7 -17.28 3.76 -19.82
CA SER A 7 -18.48 3.88 -20.66
C SER A 7 -19.78 3.85 -19.87
N GLU A 8 -19.90 2.93 -18.91
CA GLU A 8 -21.17 2.67 -18.21
C GLU A 8 -21.29 3.45 -16.88
N PHE A 9 -20.17 3.79 -16.24
CA PHE A 9 -20.17 4.42 -14.90
C PHE A 9 -19.15 5.58 -14.76
N PRO A 10 -19.13 6.58 -15.68
CA PRO A 10 -18.10 7.63 -15.70
C PRO A 10 -18.07 8.48 -14.41
N SER A 11 -19.19 8.60 -13.70
CA SER A 11 -19.29 9.33 -12.43
C SER A 11 -18.47 8.68 -11.30
N THR A 12 -18.20 7.37 -11.37
CA THR A 12 -17.39 6.65 -10.37
C THR A 12 -15.96 7.18 -10.32
N LEU A 13 -15.43 7.65 -11.45
CA LEU A 13 -14.07 8.22 -11.51
C LEU A 13 -13.93 9.50 -10.69
N LYS A 14 -15.04 10.21 -10.39
CA LYS A 14 -15.02 11.39 -9.51
C LYS A 14 -14.66 11.06 -8.06
N LYS A 15 -14.72 9.78 -7.66
CA LYS A 15 -14.30 9.30 -6.34
C LYS A 15 -12.79 9.08 -6.24
N ILE A 16 -12.07 9.15 -7.36
CA ILE A 16 -10.64 8.89 -7.42
C ILE A 16 -9.89 10.22 -7.28
N PHE A 17 -9.05 10.31 -6.27
CA PHE A 17 -8.13 11.43 -6.09
C PHE A 17 -6.69 10.93 -6.17
N PRO A 18 -5.97 11.17 -7.29
CA PRO A 18 -4.61 10.69 -7.43
C PRO A 18 -3.66 11.53 -6.57
N VAL A 19 -2.80 10.84 -5.81
CA VAL A 19 -1.74 11.44 -5.02
C VAL A 19 -0.40 10.97 -5.57
N LYS A 20 0.53 11.90 -5.81
CA LYS A 20 1.89 11.56 -6.24
C LYS A 20 2.70 11.11 -5.02
N GLY A 21 3.36 9.96 -5.14
CA GLY A 21 4.23 9.41 -4.10
C GLY A 21 4.94 8.15 -4.58
N ASP A 22 5.91 7.71 -3.79
CA ASP A 22 6.69 6.49 -3.98
C ASP A 22 7.03 5.89 -2.62
N VAL A 23 6.61 4.65 -2.38
CA VAL A 23 6.85 3.93 -1.12
C VAL A 23 8.33 3.68 -0.85
N GLY A 24 9.18 3.72 -1.89
CA GLY A 24 10.62 3.60 -1.78
C GLY A 24 11.34 4.85 -1.28
N LEU A 25 10.65 5.99 -1.21
CA LEU A 25 11.22 7.29 -0.81
C LEU A 25 10.87 7.67 0.63
N PRO A 26 11.73 8.46 1.32
CA PRO A 26 11.39 9.06 2.62
C PRO A 26 10.06 9.83 2.57
N GLU A 27 9.28 9.77 3.65
CA GLU A 27 7.93 10.35 3.73
C GLU A 27 7.03 10.00 2.51
N LEU A 28 7.27 8.82 1.92
CA LEU A 28 6.55 8.30 0.76
C LEU A 28 6.65 9.21 -0.49
N GLY A 29 7.63 10.11 -0.54
CA GLY A 29 7.76 11.11 -1.62
C GLY A 29 6.57 12.08 -1.72
N LEU A 30 5.76 12.18 -0.66
CA LEU A 30 4.55 13.01 -0.64
C LEU A 30 4.90 14.50 -0.58
N GLN A 31 4.09 15.32 -1.26
CA GLN A 31 4.09 16.75 -0.97
C GLN A 31 3.46 17.00 0.40
N PRO A 32 3.91 18.00 1.18
CA PRO A 32 3.35 18.28 2.50
C PRO A 32 1.83 18.45 2.51
N LYS A 33 1.28 19.14 1.52
CA LYS A 33 -0.18 19.35 1.37
C LYS A 33 -0.95 18.02 1.21
N ASP A 34 -0.38 17.07 0.46
CA ASP A 34 -1.03 15.80 0.17
C ASP A 34 -0.95 14.89 1.39
N ARG A 35 0.22 14.89 2.07
CA ARG A 35 0.39 14.23 3.37
C ARG A 35 -0.65 14.73 4.36
N ASP A 36 -0.78 16.03 4.56
CA ASP A 36 -1.70 16.59 5.56
C ASP A 36 -3.16 16.28 5.20
N MET A 37 -3.52 16.30 3.91
CA MET A 37 -4.84 15.84 3.45
C MET A 37 -5.07 14.36 3.81
N LEU A 38 -4.11 13.48 3.56
CA LEU A 38 -4.24 12.05 3.91
C LEU A 38 -4.38 11.85 5.42
N LEU A 39 -3.60 12.57 6.23
CA LEU A 39 -3.64 12.49 7.69
C LEU A 39 -5.01 12.86 8.26
N GLN A 40 -5.70 13.81 7.65
CA GLN A 40 -7.00 14.29 8.14
C GLN A 40 -8.19 13.50 7.61
N ASN A 41 -8.10 12.98 6.37
CA ASN A 41 -9.29 12.50 5.64
C ASN A 41 -9.33 10.98 5.43
N VAL A 42 -8.26 10.24 5.72
CA VAL A 42 -8.22 8.78 5.48
C VAL A 42 -8.65 8.00 6.72
N ASN A 43 -9.61 7.09 6.53
CA ASN A 43 -10.10 6.18 7.57
C ASN A 43 -9.60 4.74 7.38
N ILE A 44 -9.43 4.29 6.14
CA ILE A 44 -9.06 2.90 5.83
C ILE A 44 -7.94 2.92 4.81
N VAL A 45 -6.87 2.16 5.09
CA VAL A 45 -5.71 2.05 4.21
C VAL A 45 -5.61 0.64 3.67
N PHE A 46 -5.58 0.50 2.35
CA PHE A 46 -5.22 -0.74 1.67
C PHE A 46 -3.80 -0.60 1.15
N HIS A 47 -2.85 -1.28 1.78
CA HIS A 47 -1.46 -1.29 1.34
C HIS A 47 -1.18 -2.50 0.46
N SER A 48 -1.20 -2.27 -0.85
CA SER A 48 -0.93 -3.27 -1.89
C SER A 48 0.30 -2.93 -2.75
N ALA A 49 1.05 -1.89 -2.39
CA ALA A 49 2.24 -1.49 -3.14
C ALA A 49 3.42 -2.40 -2.78
N ALA A 50 3.96 -3.08 -3.78
CA ALA A 50 5.13 -3.95 -3.68
C ALA A 50 5.80 -4.10 -5.04
N THR A 51 7.09 -4.45 -5.06
CA THR A 51 7.68 -5.11 -6.24
C THR A 51 7.47 -6.62 -6.12
N VAL A 52 7.06 -7.24 -7.23
CA VAL A 52 6.79 -8.68 -7.34
C VAL A 52 7.82 -9.39 -8.25
N ARG A 53 8.92 -8.70 -8.57
CA ARG A 53 10.00 -9.23 -9.41
C ARG A 53 10.90 -10.15 -8.60
N PHE A 54 11.02 -11.41 -9.05
CA PHE A 54 11.86 -12.41 -8.39
C PHE A 54 13.36 -12.23 -8.68
N ASP A 55 13.70 -11.45 -9.71
CA ASP A 55 15.06 -11.12 -10.13
C ASP A 55 15.51 -9.72 -9.65
N GLU A 56 14.70 -9.04 -8.85
CA GLU A 56 15.05 -7.75 -8.26
C GLU A 56 16.21 -7.90 -7.26
N PRO A 57 17.22 -7.01 -7.29
CA PRO A 57 18.24 -6.99 -6.25
C PRO A 57 17.61 -6.89 -4.85
N LEU A 58 18.02 -7.77 -3.94
CA LEU A 58 17.43 -7.89 -2.59
C LEU A 58 17.33 -6.54 -1.86
N LYS A 59 18.34 -5.68 -1.99
CA LYS A 59 18.33 -4.33 -1.38
C LYS A 59 17.16 -3.48 -1.86
N ILE A 60 16.81 -3.56 -3.15
CA ILE A 60 15.69 -2.83 -3.73
C ILE A 60 14.37 -3.43 -3.23
N ALA A 61 14.25 -4.76 -3.29
CA ALA A 61 13.06 -5.47 -2.80
C ALA A 61 12.79 -5.17 -1.32
N VAL A 62 13.82 -5.16 -0.47
CA VAL A 62 13.72 -4.79 0.96
C VAL A 62 13.30 -3.33 1.12
N ASN A 63 13.87 -2.39 0.35
CA ASN A 63 13.50 -0.98 0.46
C ASN A 63 12.03 -0.72 0.10
N LEU A 64 11.49 -1.45 -0.88
CA LEU A 64 10.11 -1.29 -1.33
C LEU A 64 9.12 -2.07 -0.45
N ASN A 65 9.35 -3.37 -0.26
CA ASN A 65 8.36 -4.27 0.35
C ASN A 65 8.41 -4.24 1.88
N VAL A 66 9.59 -4.07 2.48
CA VAL A 66 9.76 -4.05 3.94
C VAL A 66 9.77 -2.61 4.45
N ILE A 67 10.76 -1.82 4.05
CA ILE A 67 10.89 -0.43 4.54
C ILE A 67 9.75 0.45 4.01
N GLY A 68 9.27 0.22 2.78
CA GLY A 68 8.11 0.94 2.26
C GLY A 68 6.83 0.65 3.05
N THR A 69 6.65 -0.58 3.53
CA THR A 69 5.55 -0.93 4.45
C THR A 69 5.70 -0.21 5.78
N ASP A 70 6.90 -0.15 6.35
CA ASP A 70 7.18 0.61 7.58
C ASP A 70 6.84 2.11 7.42
N ARG A 71 7.25 2.74 6.31
CA ARG A 71 6.89 4.14 6.00
C ARG A 71 5.38 4.36 5.88
N ILE A 72 4.65 3.41 5.30
CA ILE A 72 3.18 3.46 5.23
C ILE A 72 2.59 3.40 6.63
N LEU A 73 3.08 2.50 7.49
CA LEU A 73 2.62 2.40 8.87
C LEU A 73 2.93 3.67 9.67
N ASP A 74 4.07 4.32 9.43
CA ASP A 74 4.40 5.61 10.04
C ASP A 74 3.49 6.75 9.59
N LEU A 75 3.03 6.75 8.34
CA LEU A 75 1.96 7.66 7.92
C LEU A 75 0.65 7.33 8.65
N CYS A 76 0.27 6.05 8.68
CA CYS A 76 -0.99 5.58 9.28
C CYS A 76 -1.09 5.93 10.77
N ARG A 77 0.00 5.76 11.53
CA ARG A 77 0.07 6.12 12.97
C ARG A 77 -0.25 7.59 13.25
N ARG A 78 -0.09 8.47 12.26
CA ARG A 78 -0.34 9.91 12.36
C ARG A 78 -1.74 10.31 11.88
N MET A 79 -2.52 9.39 11.29
CA MET A 79 -3.85 9.68 10.77
C MET A 79 -4.86 9.85 11.91
N THR A 80 -5.69 10.90 11.85
CA THR A 80 -6.60 11.26 12.94
C THR A 80 -7.82 10.36 13.03
N ASN A 81 -8.24 9.77 11.91
CA ASN A 81 -9.49 9.01 11.80
C ASN A 81 -9.28 7.54 11.37
N LEU A 82 -8.06 7.01 11.56
CA LEU A 82 -7.71 5.66 11.13
C LEU A 82 -8.56 4.61 11.86
N THR A 83 -9.22 3.76 11.08
CA THR A 83 -10.06 2.66 11.53
C THR A 83 -9.40 1.31 11.22
N SER A 84 -8.75 1.16 10.06
CA SER A 84 -8.14 -0.11 9.66
C SER A 84 -7.01 0.06 8.65
N VAL A 85 -6.01 -0.82 8.76
CA VAL A 85 -4.93 -0.99 7.78
C VAL A 85 -4.98 -2.43 7.29
N ILE A 86 -5.22 -2.60 6.00
CA ILE A 86 -5.27 -3.89 5.31
C ILE A 86 -3.98 -4.03 4.51
N HIS A 87 -3.10 -4.92 4.95
CA HIS A 87 -1.90 -5.27 4.22
C HIS A 87 -2.18 -6.43 3.26
N VAL A 88 -1.89 -6.22 1.97
CA VAL A 88 -1.94 -7.27 0.97
C VAL A 88 -0.58 -7.95 0.91
N SER A 89 -0.50 -9.15 1.47
CA SER A 89 0.70 -9.99 1.44
C SER A 89 0.63 -11.01 0.30
N THR A 90 1.41 -12.09 0.41
CA THR A 90 1.50 -13.16 -0.58
C THR A 90 1.57 -14.53 0.10
N ALA A 91 1.08 -15.58 -0.57
CA ALA A 91 1.24 -16.96 -0.10
C ALA A 91 2.73 -17.40 -0.09
N TYR A 92 3.61 -16.65 -0.78
CA TYR A 92 5.06 -16.86 -0.78
C TYR A 92 5.78 -16.30 0.46
N SER A 93 5.09 -15.81 1.48
CA SER A 93 5.75 -15.25 2.67
C SER A 93 6.41 -16.30 3.57
N ASN A 94 6.00 -17.57 3.46
CA ASN A 94 6.48 -18.70 4.26
C ASN A 94 6.97 -19.85 3.36
N VAL A 95 7.85 -19.55 2.40
CA VAL A 95 8.31 -20.51 1.37
C VAL A 95 9.03 -21.75 1.93
N ASP A 96 9.50 -21.68 3.16
CA ASP A 96 10.13 -22.79 3.88
C ASP A 96 9.12 -23.84 4.37
N ARG A 97 7.82 -23.55 4.30
CA ARG A 97 6.74 -24.44 4.71
C ARG A 97 6.09 -25.14 3.52
N ARG A 98 5.77 -26.43 3.71
CA ARG A 98 5.09 -27.25 2.70
C ARG A 98 3.59 -26.94 2.60
N GLU A 99 2.96 -26.61 3.71
CA GLU A 99 1.54 -26.31 3.82
C GLU A 99 1.36 -25.00 4.60
N ILE A 100 0.43 -24.16 4.14
CA ILE A 100 0.08 -22.86 4.72
C ILE A 100 -1.39 -22.90 5.14
N GLU A 101 -1.62 -22.83 6.45
CA GLU A 101 -2.91 -22.69 7.13
C GLU A 101 -3.22 -21.22 7.46
N GLU A 102 -4.48 -20.93 7.81
CA GLU A 102 -4.94 -19.62 8.29
C GLU A 102 -4.59 -19.43 9.78
N LEU A 103 -3.33 -19.11 10.06
CA LEU A 103 -2.81 -18.87 11.41
C LEU A 103 -1.70 -17.82 11.42
N ILE A 104 -1.34 -17.35 12.61
CA ILE A 104 -0.18 -16.46 12.78
C ILE A 104 1.09 -17.32 12.87
N TYR A 105 1.99 -17.10 11.92
CA TYR A 105 3.29 -17.73 11.87
C TYR A 105 4.28 -16.95 12.75
N THR A 106 4.97 -17.65 13.66
CA THR A 106 6.06 -17.14 14.52
C THR A 106 7.40 -17.69 14.12
#